data_AF-A0A950VTF9-F1
#
_entry.id   AF-A0A950VTF9-F1
#
_cell.length_a   1.000
_cell.length_b   1.000
_cell.length_c   1.000
_cell.angle_alpha   90.00
_cell.angle_beta   90.00
_cell.angle_gamma   90.00
#
_symmetry.space_group_name_H-M   'P 1'
#
loop_
_entity.id
_entity.type
_entity.pdbx_description
1 polymer ?
#
loop_
_entity_poly.entity_id
_entity_poly.type
_entity_poly.pdbx_seq_one_letter_code
_entity_poly.pdbx_strand_id
1 'polypeptide(L)'
;MNCRPQVAAATYQQAIDLGSASAPAKLDALNQEVRGAVDMANGGGFPACSSDLNQPAAEAAAPGTLSDSVRSEILDAITRANQAWKDTTFNLNTSELDGQVAGDLLKADQDEIQQLRNAGQRRTNTNTDFQVLDVTLDAPGHAIVHTRETWSAVTTAMATGRVVQQVAPTTYTETYVVAFQNGGWIVTRNDV
;
A
#
# COMPACT_ATOMS: atom_id res chain seq x y z
N MET A 1 17.07 16.79 -0.99
CA MET A 1 16.26 17.86 -0.37
C MET A 1 14.82 17.57 -0.78
N ASN A 2 14.07 16.84 0.05
CA ASN A 2 12.75 16.31 -0.31
C ASN A 2 11.69 17.15 0.42
N CYS A 3 11.16 18.20 -0.23
CA CYS A 3 9.89 18.78 0.22
C CYS A 3 8.77 17.80 -0.20
N ARG A 4 7.98 17.33 0.79
CA ARG A 4 6.69 16.59 0.72
C ARG A 4 6.71 15.05 0.53
N PRO A 5 5.73 14.34 1.10
CA PRO A 5 5.16 13.13 0.52
C PRO A 5 4.10 13.52 -0.54
N GLN A 6 4.51 14.03 -1.71
CA GLN A 6 3.58 14.32 -2.83
C GLN A 6 2.81 13.06 -3.31
N VAL A 7 3.39 11.89 -3.05
CA VAL A 7 2.90 10.57 -3.45
C VAL A 7 1.57 10.20 -2.79
N ALA A 8 1.34 10.60 -1.54
CA ALA A 8 0.15 10.20 -0.79
C ALA A 8 -1.11 10.97 -1.23
N ALA A 9 -0.99 12.24 -1.61
CA ALA A 9 -2.13 13.08 -1.98
C ALA A 9 -2.73 12.68 -3.35
N ALA A 10 -1.88 12.46 -4.36
CA ALA A 10 -2.31 12.05 -5.70
C ALA A 10 -2.98 10.67 -5.68
N THR A 11 -2.47 9.75 -4.86
CA THR A 11 -3.03 8.41 -4.69
C THR A 11 -4.41 8.44 -4.04
N TYR A 12 -4.64 9.27 -3.02
CA TYR A 12 -5.98 9.43 -2.46
C TYR A 12 -6.93 10.13 -3.43
N GLN A 13 -6.46 11.13 -4.19
CA GLN A 13 -7.30 11.79 -5.18
C GLN A 13 -7.82 10.81 -6.25
N GLN A 14 -6.97 9.92 -6.76
CA GLN A 14 -7.43 8.90 -7.71
C GLN A 14 -8.37 7.88 -7.06
N ALA A 15 -8.14 7.50 -5.80
CA ALA A 15 -9.07 6.64 -5.08
C ALA A 15 -10.46 7.30 -4.95
N ILE A 16 -10.53 8.63 -4.79
CA ILE A 16 -11.80 9.39 -4.86
C ILE A 16 -12.42 9.26 -6.26
N ASP A 17 -11.63 9.45 -7.31
CA ASP A 17 -12.10 9.38 -8.70
C ASP A 17 -12.58 7.97 -9.09
N LEU A 18 -12.01 6.93 -8.46
CA LEU A 18 -12.42 5.52 -8.59
C LEU A 18 -13.58 5.12 -7.65
N GLY A 19 -14.13 6.07 -6.87
CA GLY A 19 -15.32 5.86 -6.05
C GLY A 19 -15.07 5.39 -4.61
N SER A 20 -13.84 5.51 -4.09
CA SER A 20 -13.56 5.23 -2.68
C SER A 20 -14.24 6.26 -1.77
N ALA A 21 -15.10 5.78 -0.86
CA ALA A 21 -15.79 6.61 0.12
C ALA A 21 -14.88 7.10 1.27
N SER A 22 -13.72 6.45 1.47
CA SER A 22 -12.75 6.73 2.54
C SER A 22 -11.61 7.63 2.09
N ALA A 23 -11.28 7.62 0.80
CA ALA A 23 -10.21 8.41 0.23
C ALA A 23 -10.34 9.94 0.46
N PRO A 24 -11.54 10.56 0.47
CA PRO A 24 -11.68 11.97 0.81
C PRO A 24 -11.17 12.30 2.22
N ALA A 25 -11.56 11.49 3.22
CA ALA A 25 -11.15 11.71 4.60
C ALA A 25 -9.64 11.51 4.82
N LYS A 26 -9.04 10.55 4.10
CA LYS A 26 -7.58 10.31 4.15
C LYS A 26 -6.80 11.43 3.47
N LEU A 27 -7.29 11.96 2.34
CA LEU A 27 -6.73 13.13 1.69
C LEU A 27 -6.80 14.38 2.59
N ASP A 28 -7.93 14.58 3.28
CA ASP A 28 -8.11 15.67 4.23
C ASP A 28 -7.18 15.56 5.44
N ALA A 29 -7.02 14.36 6.01
CA ALA A 29 -6.09 14.11 7.11
C ALA A 29 -4.64 14.41 6.73
N LEU A 30 -4.21 13.96 5.54
CA LEU A 30 -2.89 14.27 4.99
C LEU A 30 -2.70 15.79 4.80
N ASN A 31 -3.71 16.48 4.28
CA ASN A 31 -3.68 17.93 4.10
C ASN A 31 -3.60 18.68 5.44
N GLN A 32 -4.26 18.19 6.50
CA GLN A 32 -4.18 18.78 7.84
C GLN A 32 -2.81 18.60 8.48
N GLU A 33 -2.22 17.41 8.36
CA GLU A 33 -0.87 17.11 8.88
C GLU A 33 0.19 17.99 8.21
N VAL A 34 0.10 18.21 6.89
CA VAL A 34 0.98 19.10 6.15
C VAL A 34 0.83 20.56 6.60
N ARG A 35 -0.40 21.04 6.82
CA ARG A 35 -0.61 22.40 7.35
C ARG A 35 0.03 22.58 8.73
N GLY A 36 -0.15 21.60 9.62
CA GLY A 36 0.49 21.62 10.95
C GLY A 36 2.02 21.64 10.88
N ALA A 37 2.62 20.91 9.93
CA ALA A 37 4.06 20.90 9.72
C ALA A 37 4.61 22.22 9.14
N VAL A 38 3.88 22.86 8.22
CA VAL A 38 4.25 24.16 7.63
C VAL A 38 4.17 25.29 8.65
N ASP A 39 3.17 25.28 9.53
CA ASP A 39 3.02 26.29 10.59
C ASP A 39 4.15 26.23 11.63
N MET A 40 4.75 25.05 11.86
CA MET A 40 5.96 24.91 12.69
C MET A 40 7.26 25.37 11.99
N ALA A 41 7.31 25.33 10.65
CA ALA A 41 8.51 25.70 9.88
C ALA A 41 8.61 27.21 9.60
N ASN A 42 7.50 27.96 9.66
CA ASN A 42 7.47 29.40 9.37
C ASN A 42 8.10 30.30 10.46
N GLY A 43 8.69 29.73 11.52
CA GLY A 43 9.46 30.46 12.54
C GLY A 43 10.94 30.73 12.19
N GLY A 44 11.48 30.18 11.10
CA GLY A 44 12.88 30.35 10.73
C GLY A 44 13.11 30.14 9.23
N GLY A 45 13.60 31.18 8.55
CA GLY A 45 13.72 31.26 7.09
C GLY A 45 14.50 30.12 6.42
N PHE A 46 13.76 29.15 5.90
CA PHE A 46 14.23 28.20 4.89
C PHE A 46 13.61 28.53 3.53
N PRO A 47 14.30 28.23 2.41
CA PRO A 47 13.86 28.60 1.07
C PRO A 47 12.51 27.94 0.74
N ALA A 48 11.61 28.76 0.18
CA ALA A 48 10.20 28.47 -0.05
C ALA A 48 9.94 27.11 -0.72
N CYS A 49 9.45 26.12 0.05
CA CYS A 49 8.61 25.09 -0.53
C CYS A 49 7.30 25.81 -0.97
N SER A 50 6.91 25.67 -2.24
CA SER A 50 5.72 26.37 -2.77
C SER A 50 4.47 26.03 -1.96
N SER A 51 3.81 27.06 -1.42
CA SER A 51 2.58 26.98 -0.63
C SER A 51 1.34 26.72 -1.49
N ASP A 52 1.52 26.59 -2.81
CA ASP A 52 0.42 26.34 -3.72
C ASP A 52 0.00 24.86 -3.61
N LEU A 53 -1.10 24.65 -2.88
CA LEU A 53 -1.76 23.35 -2.73
C LEU A 53 -2.50 22.93 -4.02
N ASN A 54 -2.68 23.85 -4.97
CA ASN A 54 -3.35 23.62 -6.24
C ASN A 54 -2.40 23.47 -7.43
N GLN A 55 -1.08 23.56 -7.21
CA GLN A 55 -0.13 23.24 -8.26
C GLN A 55 -0.16 21.73 -8.49
N PRO A 56 -0.49 21.24 -9.71
CA PRO A 56 -0.39 19.83 -10.02
C PRO A 56 1.03 19.39 -9.66
N ALA A 57 1.17 18.33 -8.85
CA ALA A 57 2.47 17.73 -8.64
C ALA A 57 3.02 17.43 -10.04
N ALA A 58 4.23 17.94 -10.36
CA ALA A 58 4.90 17.52 -11.56
C ALA A 58 4.98 16.00 -11.49
N GLU A 59 4.35 15.33 -12.45
CA GLU A 59 4.25 13.87 -12.48
C GLU A 59 5.68 13.34 -12.44
N ALA A 60 6.06 12.70 -11.33
CA ALA A 60 7.42 12.21 -11.17
C ALA A 60 7.67 11.22 -12.30
N ALA A 61 8.76 11.43 -13.06
CA ALA A 61 9.09 10.52 -14.14
C ALA A 61 9.37 9.14 -13.56
N ALA A 62 8.76 8.12 -14.16
CA ALA A 62 8.95 6.74 -13.75
C ALA A 62 10.44 6.34 -13.80
N PRO A 63 11.00 5.72 -12.75
CA PRO A 63 12.41 5.33 -12.75
C PRO A 63 12.70 4.29 -13.85
N GLY A 64 13.72 4.55 -14.66
CA GLY A 64 14.17 3.65 -15.73
C GLY A 64 15.36 2.74 -15.38
N THR A 65 15.91 2.89 -14.17
CA THR A 65 17.08 2.14 -13.70
C THR A 65 16.88 1.70 -12.26
N LEU A 66 17.27 0.46 -11.94
CA LEU A 66 17.24 -0.07 -10.58
C LEU A 66 18.47 0.41 -9.78
N SER A 67 18.35 1.56 -9.13
CA SER A 67 19.28 2.00 -8.08
C SER A 67 18.90 1.40 -6.72
N ASP A 68 19.78 1.50 -5.74
CA ASP A 68 19.49 1.08 -4.36
C ASP A 68 18.27 1.83 -3.77
N SER A 69 18.10 3.12 -4.10
CA SER A 69 16.95 3.91 -3.66
C SER A 69 15.65 3.40 -4.28
N VAL A 70 15.64 3.15 -5.58
CA VAL A 70 14.47 2.61 -6.29
C VAL A 70 14.14 1.21 -5.76
N ARG A 71 15.16 0.38 -5.53
CA ARG A 71 15.00 -0.94 -4.91
C ARG A 71 14.34 -0.82 -3.54
N SER A 72 14.80 0.10 -2.69
CA SER A 72 14.20 0.34 -1.37
C SER A 72 12.74 0.75 -1.48
N GLU A 73 12.39 1.69 -2.36
CA GLU A 73 11.00 2.15 -2.53
C GLU A 73 10.05 1.06 -3.03
N ILE A 74 10.53 0.18 -3.93
CA ILE A 74 9.79 -1.01 -4.39
C ILE A 74 9.52 -1.96 -3.22
N LEU A 75 10.53 -2.25 -2.39
CA LEU A 75 10.37 -3.14 -1.24
C LEU A 75 9.48 -2.53 -0.15
N ASP A 76 9.52 -1.21 0.02
CA ASP A 76 8.59 -0.50 0.90
C ASP A 76 7.15 -0.62 0.40
N ALA A 77 6.92 -0.60 -0.91
CA ALA A 77 5.59 -0.80 -1.49
C ALA A 77 5.03 -2.20 -1.16
N ILE A 78 5.85 -3.25 -1.29
CA ILE A 78 5.47 -4.61 -0.91
C ILE A 78 5.18 -4.71 0.59
N THR A 79 6.03 -4.09 1.43
CA THR A 79 5.83 -4.06 2.88
C THR A 79 4.50 -3.41 3.25
N ARG A 80 4.16 -2.28 2.62
CA ARG A 80 2.86 -1.61 2.83
C ARG A 80 1.68 -2.44 2.34
N ALA A 81 1.80 -3.08 1.17
CA ALA A 81 0.77 -3.99 0.65
C ALA A 81 0.51 -5.16 1.60
N ASN A 82 1.57 -5.83 2.08
CA ASN A 82 1.46 -6.93 3.03
C ASN A 82 0.86 -6.50 4.37
N GLN A 83 1.17 -5.30 4.84
CA GLN A 83 0.56 -4.76 6.05
C GLN A 83 -0.91 -4.41 5.83
N ALA A 84 -1.27 -3.77 4.72
CA ALA A 84 -2.65 -3.47 4.34
C ALA A 84 -3.49 -4.76 4.25
N TRP A 85 -2.93 -5.83 3.70
CA TRP A 85 -3.59 -7.14 3.65
C TRP A 85 -3.91 -7.71 5.04
N LYS A 86 -2.96 -7.63 5.97
CA LYS A 86 -3.17 -8.06 7.36
C LYS A 86 -4.24 -7.23 8.06
N ASP A 87 -4.23 -5.92 7.86
CA ASP A 87 -5.17 -5.01 8.52
C ASP A 87 -6.58 -5.15 7.93
N THR A 88 -6.71 -5.26 6.61
CA THR A 88 -8.01 -5.37 5.95
C THR A 88 -8.69 -6.71 6.23
N THR A 89 -7.95 -7.82 6.34
CA THR A 89 -8.51 -9.15 6.70
C THR A 89 -8.93 -9.26 8.15
N PHE A 90 -8.29 -8.50 9.04
CA PHE A 90 -8.64 -8.46 10.45
C PHE A 90 -9.83 -7.53 10.72
N ASN A 91 -9.81 -6.33 10.16
CA ASN A 91 -10.83 -5.29 10.39
C ASN A 91 -12.01 -5.39 9.42
N LEU A 92 -11.88 -6.19 8.35
CA LEU A 92 -12.83 -6.27 7.23
C LEU A 92 -13.11 -4.89 6.62
N ASN A 93 -12.10 -4.03 6.57
CA ASN A 93 -12.21 -2.66 6.08
C ASN A 93 -11.37 -2.49 4.82
N THR A 94 -12.03 -2.41 3.66
CA THR A 94 -11.37 -2.31 2.36
C THR A 94 -10.62 -0.99 2.16
N SER A 95 -10.89 0.05 2.97
CA SER A 95 -10.17 1.31 2.84
C SER A 95 -8.69 1.21 3.22
N GLU A 96 -8.27 0.15 3.91
CA GLU A 96 -6.85 -0.09 4.19
C GLU A 96 -6.05 -0.45 2.92
N LEU A 97 -6.73 -0.92 1.88
CA LEU A 97 -6.12 -1.21 0.58
C LEU A 97 -5.89 0.06 -0.25
N ASP A 98 -6.60 1.16 0.06
CA ASP A 98 -6.56 2.40 -0.71
C ASP A 98 -5.12 2.93 -0.81
N GLY A 99 -4.59 2.91 -2.04
CA GLY A 99 -3.25 3.40 -2.34
C GLY A 99 -2.09 2.50 -1.93
N GLN A 100 -2.36 1.32 -1.38
CA GLN A 100 -1.32 0.32 -1.05
C GLN A 100 -1.24 -0.78 -2.10
N VAL A 101 -2.39 -1.10 -2.73
CA VAL A 101 -2.50 -2.04 -3.83
C VAL A 101 -3.41 -1.47 -4.93
N ALA A 102 -3.23 -1.97 -6.15
CA ALA A 102 -4.03 -1.60 -7.31
C ALA A 102 -4.23 -2.82 -8.23
N GLY A 103 -4.89 -2.60 -9.37
CA GLY A 103 -5.01 -3.61 -10.42
C GLY A 103 -5.72 -4.89 -9.98
N ASP A 104 -5.22 -6.03 -10.45
CA ASP A 104 -5.79 -7.35 -10.19
C ASP A 104 -5.69 -7.74 -8.72
N LEU A 105 -4.62 -7.33 -8.03
CA LEU A 105 -4.45 -7.58 -6.60
C LEU A 105 -5.54 -6.90 -5.77
N LEU A 106 -5.81 -5.62 -6.02
CA LEU A 106 -6.87 -4.89 -5.32
C LEU A 106 -8.22 -5.60 -5.45
N LYS A 107 -8.53 -6.08 -6.65
CA LYS A 107 -9.78 -6.81 -6.91
C LYS A 107 -9.83 -8.14 -6.14
N ALA A 108 -8.76 -8.92 -6.20
CA ALA A 108 -8.67 -10.20 -5.49
C ALA A 108 -8.83 -10.02 -3.97
N ASP A 109 -8.15 -9.02 -3.40
CA ASP A 109 -8.24 -8.72 -1.97
C ASP A 109 -9.65 -8.28 -1.58
N GLN A 110 -10.30 -7.42 -2.37
CA GLN A 110 -11.68 -6.99 -2.13
C GLN A 110 -12.66 -8.16 -2.18
N ASP A 111 -12.50 -9.07 -3.14
CA ASP A 111 -13.33 -10.27 -3.27
C ASP A 111 -13.16 -11.18 -2.05
N GLU A 112 -11.94 -11.38 -1.56
CA GLU A 112 -11.69 -12.17 -0.35
C GLU A 112 -12.27 -11.52 0.92
N ILE A 113 -12.14 -10.20 1.06
CA ILE A 113 -12.78 -9.49 2.18
C ILE A 113 -14.30 -9.62 2.13
N GLN A 114 -14.91 -9.59 0.94
CA GLN A 114 -16.34 -9.81 0.81
C GLN A 114 -16.74 -11.25 1.20
N GLN A 115 -15.92 -12.25 0.86
CA GLN A 115 -16.14 -13.64 1.29
C GLN A 115 -16.10 -13.78 2.81
N LEU A 116 -15.09 -13.18 3.47
CA LEU A 116 -14.98 -13.18 4.93
C LEU A 116 -16.20 -12.52 5.60
N ARG A 117 -16.61 -11.34 5.11
CA ARG A 117 -17.81 -10.64 5.59
C ARG A 117 -19.07 -11.50 5.45
N ASN A 118 -19.28 -12.10 4.27
CA ASN A 118 -20.43 -12.96 4.00
C ASN A 118 -20.45 -14.19 4.91
N ALA A 119 -19.29 -14.72 5.26
CA ALA A 119 -19.15 -15.84 6.18
C ALA A 119 -19.27 -15.43 7.67
N GLY A 120 -19.35 -14.14 7.98
CA GLY A 120 -19.32 -13.63 9.35
C GLY A 120 -18.00 -13.93 10.06
N GLN A 121 -16.89 -13.88 9.32
CA GLN A 121 -15.56 -14.27 9.77
C GLN A 121 -14.57 -13.13 9.57
N ARG A 122 -13.53 -13.11 10.40
CA ARG A 122 -12.32 -12.31 10.18
C ARG A 122 -11.09 -13.19 10.22
N ARG A 123 -10.01 -12.75 9.59
CA ARG A 123 -8.74 -13.49 9.57
C ARG A 123 -7.61 -12.63 10.11
N THR A 124 -6.77 -13.23 10.96
CA THR A 124 -5.50 -12.64 11.37
C THR A 124 -4.40 -13.35 10.62
N ASN A 125 -3.75 -12.63 9.69
CA ASN A 125 -2.60 -13.12 8.94
C ASN A 125 -1.30 -12.71 9.64
N THR A 126 -0.32 -13.62 9.68
CA THR A 126 1.02 -13.37 10.22
C THR A 126 2.06 -13.82 9.22
N ASN A 127 2.87 -12.89 8.74
CA ASN A 127 4.09 -13.17 7.99
C ASN A 127 5.23 -13.37 8.99
N THR A 128 5.72 -14.58 9.11
CA THR A 128 6.75 -14.95 10.10
C THR A 128 8.16 -14.93 9.52
N ASP A 129 8.30 -14.96 8.19
CA ASP A 129 9.58 -14.90 7.50
C ASP A 129 9.39 -14.29 6.12
N PHE A 130 10.19 -13.29 5.78
CA PHE A 130 10.12 -12.57 4.51
C PHE A 130 11.53 -12.43 3.94
N GLN A 131 11.77 -13.05 2.79
CA GLN A 131 13.05 -13.01 2.10
C GLN A 131 12.85 -12.54 0.66
N VAL A 132 13.56 -11.48 0.27
CA VAL A 132 13.64 -11.06 -1.13
C VAL A 132 14.66 -11.95 -1.85
N LEU A 133 14.23 -12.63 -2.90
CA LEU A 133 15.09 -13.48 -3.74
C LEU A 133 15.72 -12.66 -4.86
N ASP A 134 14.90 -11.85 -5.54
CA ASP A 134 15.30 -11.07 -6.71
C ASP A 134 14.41 -9.84 -6.90
N VAL A 135 14.98 -8.78 -7.47
CA VAL A 135 14.28 -7.55 -7.84
C VAL A 135 14.77 -7.15 -9.22
N THR A 136 13.86 -7.05 -10.18
CA THR A 136 14.16 -6.61 -11.55
C THR A 136 13.27 -5.45 -11.94
N LEU A 137 13.83 -4.55 -12.75
CA LEU A 137 13.10 -3.52 -13.47
C LEU A 137 13.07 -3.96 -14.94
N ASP A 138 11.94 -4.43 -15.42
CA ASP A 138 11.76 -4.92 -16.80
C ASP A 138 11.32 -3.80 -17.77
N ALA A 139 10.73 -2.72 -17.25
CA ALA A 139 10.46 -1.48 -17.97
C ALA A 139 10.50 -0.27 -17.02
N PRO A 140 10.66 0.97 -17.53
CA PRO A 140 10.56 2.16 -16.68
C PRO A 140 9.25 2.20 -15.89
N GLY A 141 9.34 2.30 -14.57
CA GLY A 141 8.18 2.26 -13.69
C GLY A 141 7.49 0.91 -13.55
N HIS A 142 8.12 -0.18 -13.95
CA HIS A 142 7.58 -1.53 -13.76
C HIS A 142 8.67 -2.46 -13.24
N ALA A 143 8.35 -3.16 -12.16
CA ALA A 143 9.28 -4.05 -11.47
C ALA A 143 8.63 -5.39 -11.16
N ILE A 144 9.45 -6.44 -11.22
CA ILE A 144 9.09 -7.79 -10.81
C ILE A 144 9.97 -8.15 -9.61
N VAL A 145 9.33 -8.56 -8.52
CA VAL A 145 10.02 -8.96 -7.29
C VAL A 145 9.65 -10.38 -6.94
N HIS A 146 10.67 -11.22 -6.80
CA HIS A 146 10.50 -12.59 -6.33
C HIS A 146 10.80 -12.63 -4.84
N THR A 147 9.88 -13.16 -4.04
CA THR A 147 10.05 -13.32 -2.60
C THR A 147 9.88 -14.77 -2.20
N ARG A 148 10.39 -15.11 -1.02
CA ARG A 148 10.04 -16.31 -0.27
C ARG A 148 9.45 -15.84 1.04
N GLU A 149 8.22 -16.24 1.31
CA GLU A 149 7.46 -15.76 2.46
C GLU A 149 6.84 -16.91 3.23
N THR A 150 6.84 -16.83 4.55
CA THR A 150 6.16 -17.81 5.40
C THR A 150 4.97 -17.17 6.09
N TRP A 151 3.78 -17.64 5.73
CA TRP A 151 2.52 -17.11 6.24
C TRP A 151 1.79 -18.14 7.11
N SER A 152 1.14 -17.65 8.16
CA SER A 152 0.15 -18.38 8.94
C SER A 152 -1.11 -17.54 9.11
N ALA A 153 -2.24 -18.20 9.34
CA ALA A 153 -3.51 -17.51 9.50
C ALA A 153 -4.40 -18.16 10.56
N VAL A 154 -5.15 -17.33 11.28
CA VAL A 154 -6.24 -17.77 12.15
C VAL A 154 -7.51 -17.07 11.72
N THR A 155 -8.52 -17.86 11.36
CA THR A 155 -9.85 -17.35 11.01
C THR A 155 -10.78 -17.56 12.19
N THR A 156 -11.52 -16.51 12.57
CA THR A 156 -12.40 -16.47 13.74
C THR A 156 -13.81 -16.09 13.32
N ALA A 157 -14.83 -16.78 13.84
CA ALA A 157 -16.22 -16.38 13.68
C ALA A 157 -16.48 -15.12 14.51
N MET A 158 -16.94 -14.05 13.87
CA MET A 158 -17.17 -12.76 14.53
C MET A 158 -18.26 -12.84 15.61
N ALA A 159 -19.31 -13.62 15.38
CA ALA A 159 -20.45 -13.72 16.31
C ALA A 159 -20.09 -14.39 17.65
N THR A 160 -19.09 -15.27 17.66
CA THR A 160 -18.79 -16.11 18.84
C THR A 160 -17.34 -15.99 19.33
N GLY A 161 -16.46 -15.36 18.56
CA GLY A 161 -15.03 -15.31 18.86
C GLY A 161 -14.32 -16.65 18.73
N ARG A 162 -14.99 -17.70 18.25
CA ARG A 162 -14.39 -19.04 18.10
C ARG A 162 -13.50 -19.12 16.88
N VAL A 163 -12.36 -19.77 17.02
CA VAL A 163 -11.51 -20.17 15.89
C VAL A 163 -12.28 -21.16 15.02
N VAL A 164 -12.43 -20.84 13.73
CA VAL A 164 -13.08 -21.70 12.75
C VAL A 164 -12.06 -22.43 11.88
N GLN A 165 -10.88 -21.83 11.69
CA GLN A 165 -9.81 -22.39 10.88
C GLN A 165 -8.47 -21.84 11.37
N GLN A 166 -7.46 -22.69 11.30
CA GLN A 166 -6.06 -22.31 11.50
C GLN A 166 -5.24 -22.90 10.35
N VAL A 167 -4.46 -22.04 9.70
CA VAL A 167 -3.49 -22.42 8.67
C VAL A 167 -2.11 -22.38 9.33
N ALA A 168 -1.43 -23.53 9.32
CA ALA A 168 -0.07 -23.62 9.84
C ALA A 168 0.90 -22.77 9.01
N PRO A 169 2.01 -22.30 9.61
CA PRO A 169 3.07 -21.60 8.86
C PRO A 169 3.47 -22.40 7.62
N THR A 170 3.27 -21.79 6.45
CA THR A 170 3.54 -22.38 5.14
C THR A 170 4.38 -21.41 4.34
N THR A 171 5.44 -21.91 3.71
CA THR A 171 6.35 -21.11 2.90
C THR A 171 5.95 -21.13 1.44
N TYR A 172 5.82 -19.95 0.85
CA TYR A 172 5.48 -19.70 -0.55
C TYR A 172 6.65 -19.01 -1.26
N THR A 173 6.73 -19.20 -2.57
CA THR A 173 7.58 -18.38 -3.44
C THR A 173 6.65 -17.51 -4.25
N GLU A 174 6.68 -16.21 -4.01
CA GLU A 174 5.71 -15.28 -4.58
C GLU A 174 6.38 -14.37 -5.62
N THR A 175 5.58 -13.92 -6.58
CA THR A 175 5.99 -12.97 -7.62
C THR A 175 5.11 -11.74 -7.54
N TYR A 176 5.69 -10.63 -7.06
CA TYR A 176 5.05 -9.33 -7.00
C TYR A 176 5.30 -8.56 -8.29
N VAL A 177 4.24 -8.01 -8.86
CA VAL A 177 4.31 -7.00 -9.93
C VAL A 177 4.05 -5.62 -9.34
N VAL A 178 5.05 -4.75 -9.42
CA VAL A 178 5.03 -3.41 -8.83
C VAL A 178 5.10 -2.36 -9.94
N ALA A 179 4.17 -1.43 -9.94
CA ALA A 179 4.09 -0.36 -10.93
C ALA A 179 4.30 1.00 -10.28
N PHE A 180 4.93 1.93 -11.00
CA PHE A 180 5.07 3.32 -10.59
C PHE A 180 3.86 4.11 -11.08
N GLN A 181 3.01 4.53 -10.14
CA GLN A 181 1.76 5.24 -10.41
C GLN A 181 1.63 6.40 -9.42
N ASN A 182 1.15 7.57 -9.88
CA ASN A 182 0.94 8.74 -9.03
C ASN A 182 2.17 9.19 -8.22
N GLY A 183 3.37 8.98 -8.78
CA GLY A 183 4.63 9.32 -8.13
C GLY A 183 5.14 8.32 -7.10
N GLY A 184 4.56 7.12 -7.00
CA GLY A 184 5.03 6.08 -6.09
C GLY A 184 4.88 4.66 -6.63
N TRP A 185 5.61 3.74 -6.01
CA TRP A 185 5.51 2.31 -6.31
C TRP A 185 4.30 1.71 -5.58
N ILE A 186 3.48 0.96 -6.32
CA ILE A 186 2.29 0.26 -5.84
C ILE A 186 2.26 -1.18 -6.37
N VAL A 187 1.82 -2.12 -5.54
CA VAL A 187 1.68 -3.52 -5.97
C VAL A 187 0.39 -3.69 -6.76
N THR A 188 0.48 -4.32 -7.93
CA THR A 188 -0.66 -4.48 -8.86
C THR A 188 -1.08 -5.93 -9.07
N ARG A 189 -0.17 -6.89 -8.82
CA ARG A 189 -0.42 -8.32 -8.88
C ARG A 189 0.51 -9.05 -7.91
N ASN A 190 0.04 -10.14 -7.34
CA ASN A 190 0.85 -11.09 -6.59
C ASN A 190 0.45 -12.51 -7.01
N ASP A 191 1.43 -13.30 -7.47
CA ASP A 191 1.25 -14.68 -7.93
C ASP A 191 2.00 -15.64 -6.97
N VAL A 192 1.33 -16.70 -6.50
CA VAL A 192 1.82 -17.67 -5.49
C VAL A 192 2.09 -19.04 -6.11
#